data_AF-A0A258SL27-F1
#
_entry.id   AF-A0A258SL27-F1
#
_cell.length_a   1.000
_cell.length_b   1.000
_cell.length_c   1.000
_cell.angle_alpha   90.00
_cell.angle_beta   90.00
_cell.angle_gamma   90.00
#
_symmetry.space_group_name_H-M   'P 1'
#
loop_
_entity.id
_entity.type
_entity.pdbx_description
1 polymer ?
#
loop_
_entity_poly.entity_id
_entity_poly.type
_entity_poly.pdbx_seq_one_letter_code
_entity_poly.pdbx_strand_id
1 'polypeptide(L)'
;ITAMRRGDILKLRLDQITEEGIWIKQSKTGSKQLYEWTDGLVDVVTRAKTLKRPVHGLYLFCTRQGQPYSDTGFKAMWNRVH
;
A
#
# COMPACT_ATOMS: atom_id res chain seq x y z
N ILE A 1 -3.48 12.98 -5.35
CA ILE A 1 -3.04 11.62 -4.98
C ILE A 1 -2.18 11.71 -3.74
N THR A 2 -2.79 11.31 -2.62
CA THR A 2 -2.39 11.31 -1.20
C THR A 2 -0.93 11.59 -0.78
N ALA A 3 -0.72 12.42 0.24
CA ALA A 3 0.57 12.70 0.90
C ALA A 3 1.06 11.57 1.86
N MET A 4 0.77 10.31 1.53
CA MET A 4 1.17 9.17 2.36
C MET A 4 2.69 8.97 2.31
N ARG A 5 3.28 8.55 3.44
CA ARG A 5 4.68 8.12 3.44
C ARG A 5 4.80 6.75 2.78
N ARG A 6 5.86 6.55 2.01
CA ARG A 6 6.12 5.26 1.31
C ARG A 6 6.05 4.05 2.24
N GLY A 7 6.62 4.16 3.44
CA GLY A 7 6.59 3.06 4.42
C GLY A 7 5.18 2.68 4.86
N ASP A 8 4.26 3.64 4.95
CA ASP A 8 2.86 3.38 5.28
C ASP A 8 2.14 2.75 4.07
N ILE A 9 2.47 3.16 2.84
CA ILE A 9 1.94 2.54 1.59
C ILE A 9 2.37 1.07 1.48
N LEU A 10 3.65 0.76 1.73
CA LEU A 10 4.17 -0.61 1.61
C LEU A 10 3.62 -1.54 2.70
N LYS A 11 3.15 -0.97 3.82
CA LYS A 11 2.51 -1.71 4.92
C LYS A 11 0.99 -1.64 4.86
N LEU A 12 0.41 -1.03 3.84
CA LEU A 12 -1.03 -0.88 3.71
C LEU A 12 -1.69 -2.26 3.61
N ARG A 13 -2.62 -2.53 4.53
CA ARG A 13 -3.36 -3.79 4.56
C ARG A 13 -4.67 -3.69 3.79
N LEU A 14 -5.15 -4.82 3.31
CA LEU A 14 -6.43 -4.90 2.59
C LEU A 14 -7.64 -4.61 3.50
N ASP A 15 -7.55 -4.93 4.79
CA ASP A 15 -8.56 -4.63 5.81
C ASP A 15 -8.69 -3.13 6.12
N GLN A 16 -7.68 -2.33 5.76
CA GLN A 16 -7.69 -0.88 5.88
C GLN A 16 -8.37 -0.17 4.70
N ILE A 17 -8.66 -0.91 3.63
CA ILE A 17 -9.34 -0.40 2.44
C ILE A 17 -10.84 -0.68 2.63
N THR A 18 -11.59 0.37 2.93
CA THR A 18 -13.03 0.31 3.22
C THR A 18 -13.84 0.99 2.11
N GLU A 19 -15.16 0.95 2.23
CA GLU A 19 -16.07 1.62 1.29
C GLU A 19 -15.92 3.15 1.34
N GLU A 20 -15.62 3.72 2.51
CA GLU A 20 -15.41 5.16 2.70
C GLU A 20 -14.04 5.65 2.16
N GLY A 21 -13.03 4.78 2.14
CA GLY A 21 -11.68 5.16 1.75
C GLY A 21 -10.60 4.23 2.30
N ILE A 22 -9.42 4.79 2.58
CA ILE A 22 -8.28 4.06 3.12
C ILE A 22 -7.93 4.60 4.51
N TRP A 23 -8.08 3.76 5.53
CA TRP A 23 -7.73 4.08 6.92
C TRP A 23 -6.27 3.76 7.23
N ILE A 24 -5.46 4.79 7.46
CA ILE A 24 -4.05 4.62 7.80
C ILE A 24 -3.79 5.08 9.23
N LYS A 25 -3.12 4.24 10.01
CA LYS A 25 -2.49 4.63 11.27
C LYS A 25 -1.02 4.93 10.99
N GLN A 26 -0.64 6.21 11.07
CA GLN A 26 0.75 6.62 10.82
C GLN A 26 1.67 5.98 11.86
N SER A 27 2.69 5.26 11.39
CA SER A 27 3.64 4.57 12.28
C SER A 27 4.43 5.54 13.17
N LYS A 28 4.66 6.77 12.71
CA LYS A 28 5.49 7.77 13.41
C LYS A 28 4.72 8.55 14.48
N THR A 29 3.50 8.98 14.19
CA THR A 29 2.72 9.86 15.08
C THR A 29 1.58 9.11 15.77
N GLY A 30 1.25 7.89 15.34
CA GLY A 30 0.10 7.12 15.82
C GLY A 30 -1.25 7.65 15.33
N SER A 31 -1.27 8.79 14.62
CA SER A 31 -2.48 9.44 14.12
C SER A 31 -3.20 8.54 13.12
N LYS A 32 -4.52 8.40 13.28
CA LYS A 32 -5.39 7.76 12.29
C LYS A 32 -5.85 8.81 11.29
N GLN A 33 -5.75 8.49 10.01
CA GLN A 33 -6.21 9.33 8.92
C GLN A 33 -7.05 8.49 7.96
N LEU A 34 -8.16 9.07 7.50
CA LEU A 34 -8.94 8.55 6.40
C LEU A 34 -8.52 9.27 5.13
N TYR A 35 -8.13 8.52 4.12
CA TYR A 35 -8.00 9.01 2.76
C TYR A 35 -9.26 8.63 1.99
N GLU A 36 -10.15 9.59 1.80
CA GLU A 36 -11.37 9.40 1.01
C GLU A 36 -11.04 9.01 -0.43
N TRP A 37 -11.98 8.31 -1.05
CA TRP A 37 -11.83 7.92 -2.45
C TRP A 37 -11.77 9.14 -3.36
N THR A 38 -10.80 9.10 -4.25
CA THR A 38 -10.69 10.00 -5.41
C THR A 38 -10.50 9.11 -6.63
N ASP A 39 -10.89 9.56 -7.82
CA ASP A 39 -10.78 8.75 -9.04
C ASP A 39 -9.36 8.19 -9.24
N GLY A 40 -8.34 9.03 -8.98
CA GLY A 40 -6.95 8.60 -9.04
C GLY A 40 -6.56 7.57 -7.98
N LEU A 41 -7.14 7.64 -6.78
CA LEU A 41 -6.87 6.65 -5.72
C LEU A 41 -7.56 5.31 -6.04
N VAL A 42 -8.79 5.35 -6.56
CA VAL A 42 -9.53 4.17 -7.00
C VAL A 42 -8.78 3.45 -8.13
N ASP A 43 -8.34 4.19 -9.15
CA ASP A 43 -7.58 3.63 -10.28
C ASP A 43 -6.28 2.95 -9.80
N VAL A 44 -5.49 3.62 -8.96
CA VAL A 44 -4.23 3.06 -8.43
C VAL A 44 -4.48 1.81 -7.59
N VAL A 45 -5.47 1.83 -6.69
CA VAL A 45 -5.79 0.65 -5.85
C VAL A 45 -6.31 -0.51 -6.70
N THR A 46 -7.13 -0.23 -7.71
CA THR A 46 -7.65 -1.25 -8.62
C THR A 46 -6.52 -1.89 -9.40
N ARG A 47 -5.63 -1.10 -10.00
CA ARG A 47 -4.42 -1.60 -10.68
C ARG A 47 -3.55 -2.43 -9.73
N ALA A 48 -3.31 -1.95 -8.51
CA ALA A 48 -2.53 -2.69 -7.52
C ALA A 48 -3.15 -4.07 -7.19
N LYS A 49 -4.48 -4.14 -7.04
CA LYS A 49 -5.20 -5.41 -6.78
C LYS A 49 -5.08 -6.41 -7.94
N THR A 50 -4.93 -5.95 -9.19
CA THR A 50 -4.76 -6.82 -10.37
C THR A 50 -3.36 -7.43 -10.51
N LEU A 51 -2.35 -6.90 -9.80
CA LEU A 51 -1.01 -7.47 -9.85
C LEU A 51 -1.01 -8.91 -9.32
N LYS A 52 -0.20 -9.78 -9.94
CA LYS A 52 -0.04 -11.18 -9.48
C LYS A 52 0.48 -11.20 -8.05
N ARG A 53 -0.42 -11.52 -7.11
CA ARG A 53 -0.13 -11.71 -5.69
C ARG A 53 -0.09 -13.22 -5.43
N PRO A 54 1.10 -13.82 -5.26
CA PRO A 54 1.23 -15.29 -5.15
C PRO A 54 0.64 -15.84 -3.84
N VAL A 55 0.36 -14.97 -2.88
CA VAL A 55 -0.41 -15.27 -1.67
C VAL A 55 -1.48 -14.19 -1.58
N HIS A 56 -2.70 -14.55 -1.15
CA HIS A 56 -3.70 -13.58 -0.68
C HIS A 56 -3.21 -12.96 0.64
N GLY A 57 -2.08 -12.26 0.59
CA GLY A 57 -1.43 -11.65 1.73
C GLY A 57 -2.31 -10.53 2.28
N LEU A 58 -2.14 -10.25 3.57
CA LEU A 58 -2.85 -9.19 4.28
C LEU A 58 -2.57 -7.79 3.70
N TYR A 59 -1.51 -7.65 2.91
CA TYR A 59 -1.00 -6.37 2.40
C TYR A 59 -1.38 -6.13 0.93
N LEU A 60 -1.66 -4.87 0.59
CA LEU A 60 -1.94 -4.46 -0.79
C LEU A 60 -0.74 -4.74 -1.71
N PHE A 61 0.47 -4.50 -1.21
CA PHE A 61 1.74 -4.84 -1.87
C PHE A 61 2.50 -5.87 -1.04
N CYS A 62 2.77 -7.03 -1.60
CA CYS A 62 3.47 -8.10 -0.89
C CYS A 62 4.52 -8.78 -1.75
N THR A 63 5.56 -9.29 -1.10
CA THR A 63 6.58 -10.14 -1.71
C THR A 63 6.00 -11.49 -2.11
N ARG A 64 6.82 -12.34 -2.76
CA ARG A 64 6.41 -13.71 -3.10
C ARG A 64 6.03 -14.57 -1.89
N GLN A 65 6.47 -14.17 -0.69
CA GLN A 65 6.18 -14.84 0.57
C GLN A 65 4.97 -14.22 1.31
N GLY A 66 4.27 -13.24 0.71
CA GLY A 66 3.10 -12.59 1.32
C GLY A 66 3.42 -11.52 2.36
N GLN A 67 4.71 -11.23 2.60
CA GLN A 67 5.16 -10.19 3.53
C GLN A 67 5.22 -8.81 2.86
N PRO A 68 5.05 -7.70 3.61
CA PRO A 68 5.17 -6.37 3.03
C PRO A 68 6.62 -6.10 2.62
N TYR A 69 6.81 -5.26 1.60
CA TYR A 69 8.15 -4.83 1.21
C TYR A 69 8.74 -3.91 2.28
N SER A 70 10.03 -4.09 2.60
CA SER A 70 10.79 -3.10 3.35
C SER A 70 11.10 -1.89 2.46
N ASP A 71 11.34 -0.71 3.05
CA ASP A 71 11.73 0.48 2.27
C ASP A 71 13.03 0.25 1.50
N THR A 72 14.01 -0.44 2.10
CA THR A 72 15.28 -0.80 1.45
C THR A 72 15.08 -1.79 0.31
N GLY A 73 14.27 -2.84 0.51
CA GLY A 73 13.98 -3.83 -0.52
C GLY A 73 13.20 -3.23 -1.69
N PHE A 74 12.26 -2.35 -1.41
CA PHE A 74 11.53 -1.61 -2.44
C PHE A 74 12.48 -0.70 -3.25
N LYS A 75 13.34 0.09 -2.59
CA LYS A 75 14.33 0.95 -3.27
C LYS A 75 15.27 0.13 -4.17
N ALA A 76 15.78 -0.99 -3.68
CA ALA A 76 16.66 -1.85 -4.45
C ALA A 76 15.97 -2.42 -5.69
N MET A 77 14.68 -2.76 -5.60
CA MET A 77 13.89 -3.19 -6.76
C MET A 77 13.62 -2.03 -7.73
N TRP A 78 13.27 -0.86 -7.22
CA TRP A 78 13.00 0.34 -8.03
C TRP A 78 14.22 0.75 -8.86
N ASN A 79 15.41 0.75 -8.25
CA ASN A 79 16.68 1.06 -8.92
C ASN A 79 17.14 0.03 -9.94
N ARG A 80 16.47 -1.12 -10.08
CA ARG A 80 16.77 -2.13 -11.12
C ARG A 80 15.89 -2.00 -12.35
N VAL A 81 14.78 -1.26 -12.22
CA VAL A 81 13.79 -1.06 -13.28
C VAL A 81 13.98 0.32 -13.95
N HIS A 82 14.77 1.20 -13.34
CA HIS A 82 15.37 2.39 -13.93
C HIS A 82 16.85 2.15 -14.21
#